data_AF-A0A4D4J671-F1
#
_entry.id   AF-A0A4D4J671-F1
#
_cell.length_a   1.000
_cell.length_b   1.000
_cell.length_c   1.000
_cell.angle_alpha   90.00
_cell.angle_beta   90.00
_cell.angle_gamma   90.00
#
_symmetry.space_group_name_H-M   'P 1'
#
loop_
_entity.id
_entity.type
_entity.pdbx_description
1 polymer ?
#
loop_
_entity_poly.entity_id
_entity_poly.type
_entity_poly.pdbx_seq_one_letter_code
_entity_poly.pdbx_strand_id
1 'polypeptide(L)' 'MVRDAAGRTRDHRDLGGGTIQVDLRRGEETVVYRAGDRPHLEVGPVPCAPADPWGLPS' A
#
# COMPACT_ATOMS: atom_id res chain seq x y z
N MET A 1 7.44 -3.95 -7.69
CA MET A 1 8.26 -3.46 -6.56
C MET A 1 7.91 -4.30 -5.33
N VAL A 2 8.91 -4.73 -4.58
CA VAL A 2 8.74 -5.57 -3.37
C VAL A 2 9.32 -4.80 -2.17
N ARG A 3 8.55 -4.69 -1.08
CA ARG A 3 8.93 -3.88 0.10
C ARG A 3 8.50 -4.53 1.40
N ASP A 4 9.14 -4.18 2.52
CA ASP A 4 8.68 -4.58 3.84
C ASP A 4 7.64 -3.61 4.44
N ALA A 5 7.12 -3.95 5.61
CA ALA A 5 6.15 -3.13 6.35
C ALA A 5 6.66 -1.73 6.71
N ALA A 6 7.98 -1.54 6.82
CA ALA A 6 8.61 -0.24 7.05
C ALA A 6 8.83 0.54 5.73
N GLY A 7 8.41 -0.01 4.59
CA GLY A 7 8.57 0.61 3.28
C GLY A 7 10.00 0.55 2.76
N ARG A 8 10.86 -0.36 3.23
CA ARG A 8 12.19 -0.56 2.64
C ARG A 8 12.09 -1.51 1.46
N THR A 9 12.82 -1.23 0.38
CA THR A 9 12.91 -2.12 -0.77
C THR A 9 13.52 -3.45 -0.35
N ARG A 10 12.94 -4.56 -0.81
CA ARG A 10 13.46 -5.91 -0.63
C ARG A 10 14.01 -6.44 -1.93
N ASP A 11 15.14 -7.11 -1.84
CA ASP A 11 15.68 -7.88 -2.95
C ASP A 11 14.69 -9.00 -3.29
N HIS A 12 14.46 -9.20 -4.58
CA HIS A 12 13.58 -10.24 -5.10
C HIS A 12 14.12 -10.69 -6.45
N ARG A 13 13.77 -11.91 -6.83
CA ARG A 13 14.11 -12.46 -8.13
C ARG A 13 12.85 -12.63 -8.96
N ASP A 14 12.86 -12.11 -10.18
CA ASP A 14 11.84 -12.41 -11.17
C ASP A 14 12.13 -13.78 -11.80
N LEU A 15 11.13 -14.67 -11.77
CA LEU A 15 11.21 -16.02 -12.34
C LEU A 15 10.44 -16.12 -13.68
N GLY A 16 9.81 -15.02 -14.13
CA GLY A 16 9.01 -14.96 -15.35
C GLY A 16 7.55 -15.37 -15.15
N GLY A 17 6.70 -15.03 -16.14
CA GLY A 17 5.29 -15.41 -16.15
C GLY A 17 4.45 -14.80 -15.00
N GLY A 18 4.89 -13.68 -14.42
CA GLY A 18 4.26 -13.08 -13.25
C GLY A 18 4.68 -13.71 -11.91
N THR A 19 5.66 -14.63 -11.93
CA THR A 19 6.18 -15.27 -10.73
C THR A 19 7.40 -14.53 -10.21
N ILE A 20 7.41 -14.24 -8.91
CA ILE A 20 8.58 -13.67 -8.22
C ILE A 20 8.93 -14.52 -7.00
N GLN A 21 10.22 -14.57 -6.67
CA GLN A 21 10.72 -15.14 -5.42
C GLN A 21 11.11 -14.01 -4.48
N VAL A 22 10.65 -14.12 -3.23
CA VAL A 22 11.03 -13.25 -2.12
C VAL A 22 11.42 -14.12 -0.94
N ASP A 23 12.63 -13.92 -0.42
CA ASP A 23 13.10 -14.66 0.76
C ASP A 23 12.65 -13.93 2.03
N LEU A 24 11.80 -14.58 2.83
CA LEU A 24 11.28 -14.04 4.09
C LEU A 24 11.74 -14.90 5.26
N ARG A 25 12.20 -14.25 6.33
CA ARG A 25 12.41 -14.92 7.61
C ARG A 25 11.09 -15.10 8.33
N ARG A 26 11.06 -15.98 9.33
CA ARG A 26 9.89 -16.16 10.19
C ARG A 26 9.49 -14.82 10.83
N GLY A 27 8.23 -14.43 10.64
CA GLY A 27 7.68 -13.17 11.15
C GLY A 27 7.96 -11.96 10.27
N GLU A 28 8.60 -12.13 9.11
CA GLU A 28 8.71 -11.05 8.11
C GLU A 28 7.53 -11.06 7.15
N GLU A 29 7.21 -9.86 6.69
CA GLU A 29 6.14 -9.60 5.74
C GLU A 29 6.66 -8.74 4.59
N THR A 30 6.05 -8.91 3.42
CA THR A 30 6.35 -8.09 2.25
C THR A 30 5.08 -7.72 1.51
N VAL A 31 5.11 -6.58 0.83
CA VAL A 31 4.04 -6.14 -0.05
C VAL A 31 4.58 -6.05 -1.47
N VAL A 32 3.83 -6.63 -2.41
CA VAL A 32 4.18 -6.72 -3.82
C VAL A 32 3.24 -5.85 -4.63
N TYR A 33 3.82 -4.95 -5.42
CA TYR A 33 3.10 -4.09 -6.34
C TYR A 33 3.62 -4.27 -7.75
N ARG A 34 2.76 -4.05 -8.75
CA ARG A 34 3.22 -3.90 -10.14
C ARG A 34 4.20 -2.73 -10.22
N ALA A 35 5.28 -2.88 -11.00
CA ALA A 35 6.22 -1.79 -11.23
C ALA A 35 5.50 -0.60 -11.91
N GLY A 36 5.77 0.62 -11.42
CA GLY A 36 5.12 1.85 -11.89
C GLY A 36 3.79 2.19 -11.23
N ASP A 37 3.17 1.22 -10.54
CA ASP A 37 1.81 1.35 -9.99
C ASP A 37 1.86 1.59 -8.47
N ARG A 38 2.65 2.59 -8.05
CA ARG A 38 2.84 2.91 -6.64
C ARG A 38 1.61 3.67 -6.13
N PRO A 39 0.78 3.10 -5.25
CA PRO A 39 -0.27 3.88 -4.60
C PRO A 39 0.36 4.93 -3.69
N HIS A 40 -0.20 6.14 -3.69
CA HIS A 40 0.08 7.11 -2.63
C HIS A 40 -0.54 6.56 -1.34
N LEU A 41 0.31 6.18 -0.38
CA LEU A 41 -0.10 5.68 0.93
C LEU A 41 -0.15 6.82 1.96
N GLU A 42 -0.47 8.04 1.52
CA GLU A 42 -0.70 9.15 2.45
C GLU A 42 -2.12 9.07 2.97
N VAL A 43 -2.26 8.90 4.28
CA VAL A 43 -3.54 9.06 4.97
C VAL A 43 -3.66 10.53 5.35
N GLY A 44 -4.64 11.21 4.78
CA GLY A 44 -4.90 12.61 5.06
C GLY A 44 -6.40 12.91 5.00
N PRO A 45 -6.82 14.07 5.53
CA PRO A 45 -8.19 14.54 5.37
C PRO A 45 -8.54 14.60 3.89
N VAL A 46 -9.65 13.96 3.52
CA VAL A 46 -10.23 14.13 2.19
C VAL A 46 -10.89 15.52 2.17
N PRO A 47 -10.58 16.39 1.18
CA PRO A 47 -11.28 17.66 1.05
C PRO A 47 -12.80 17.42 1.04
N CYS A 48 -13.51 18.09 1.95
CA CYS A 48 -14.95 17.97 2.08
C CYS A 48 -15.61 19.35 2.10
N ALA A 49 -16.87 19.38 1.67
CA ALA A 49 -17.75 20.54 1.83
C ALA A 49 -18.55 20.40 3.14
N PRO A 50 -19.10 21.51 3.68
CA PRO A 50 -20.07 21.44 4.77
C PRO A 50 -21.18 20.44 4.41
N ALA A 51 -21.46 19.50 5.31
CA ALA A 51 -22.55 18.54 5.17
C ALA A 51 -23.82 19.11 5.83
N ASP A 52 -24.99 18.73 5.29
CA ASP A 52 -26.27 19.08 5.91
C ASP A 52 -26.33 18.53 7.35
N PRO A 53 -26.84 19.32 8.32
CA PRO A 53 -26.99 18.86 9.69
C PRO A 53 -27.91 17.64 9.73
N TRP A 54 -27.37 16.52 10.19
CA TRP A 54 -28.17 15.31 10.36
C TRP A 54 -29.09 15.47 11.56
N GLY A 55 -30.36 15.80 11.30
CA GLY A 55 -31.44 15.78 12.28
C GLY A 55 -31.35 16.83 13.40
N LEU A 56 -30.52 17.87 13.27
CA LEU A 56 -30.50 18.98 14.23
C LEU A 56 -31.59 20.00 13.85
N PRO A 57 -32.52 20.34 14.76
CA PRO A 57 -33.45 21.43 14.53
C PRO A 57 -32.72 22.78 14.52
N SER A 58 -33.23 23.70 13.71
CA SER A 58 -32.78 25.10 13.58
C SER A 58 -32.82 25.88 14.88
#